data_AF-A0A3D6DHZ8-F1
#
_entry.id   AF-A0A3D6DHZ8-F1
#
_cell.length_a   1.000
_cell.length_b   1.000
_cell.length_c   1.000
_cell.angle_alpha   90.00
_cell.angle_beta   90.00
_cell.angle_gamma   90.00
#
_symmetry.space_group_name_H-M   'P 1'
#
loop_
_entity.id
_entity.type
_entity.pdbx_description
1 polymer ?
#
loop_
_entity_poly.entity_id
_entity_poly.type
_entity_poly.pdbx_seq_one_letter_code
_entity_poly.pdbx_strand_id
1 'polypeptide(L)'
;MKSRTLNELRQTRDAVYVPPRSYQERMEDRKTGLGFLILDAQGSPTVSCDDIACIVEARPTLSTAELEAHFANGQEAFALPNGEVIQPISRVKRSA
;
A
#
# COMPACT_ATOMS: atom_id res chain seq x y z
N MET A 1 -23.56 6.48 -39.34
CA MET A 1 -22.42 6.86 -38.45
C MET A 1 -21.28 7.34 -39.33
N LYS A 2 -20.80 8.57 -39.13
CA LYS A 2 -19.71 9.13 -39.96
C LYS A 2 -18.39 8.43 -39.62
N SER A 3 -17.69 7.90 -40.62
CA SER A 3 -16.35 7.33 -40.49
C SER A 3 -15.34 8.44 -40.23
N ARG A 4 -14.65 8.37 -39.10
CA ARG A 4 -13.60 9.34 -38.73
C ARG A 4 -12.44 9.30 -39.71
N THR A 5 -11.85 10.45 -39.98
CA THR A 5 -10.72 10.57 -40.91
C THR A 5 -9.44 10.02 -40.27
N LEU A 6 -8.47 9.57 -41.09
CA LEU A 6 -7.19 9.02 -40.60
C LEU A 6 -6.40 9.98 -39.68
N ASN A 7 -6.60 11.29 -39.82
CA ASN A 7 -6.00 12.29 -38.94
C ASN A 7 -6.69 12.37 -37.57
N GLU A 8 -8.01 12.20 -37.51
CA GLU A 8 -8.77 12.14 -36.24
C GLU A 8 -8.42 10.90 -35.41
N LEU A 9 -8.03 9.80 -36.07
CA LEU A 9 -7.56 8.58 -35.39
C LEU A 9 -6.12 8.68 -34.87
N ARG A 10 -5.31 9.57 -35.43
CA ARG A 10 -3.91 9.81 -34.99
C ARG A 10 -3.84 10.68 -33.73
N GLN A 11 -4.81 11.57 -33.52
CA GLN A 11 -4.85 12.46 -32.36
C GLN A 11 -5.17 11.75 -31.03
N THR A 12 -5.65 10.51 -31.05
CA THR A 12 -6.02 9.79 -29.81
C THR A 12 -4.88 8.96 -29.19
N ARG A 13 -3.67 9.02 -29.77
CA ARG A 13 -2.49 8.33 -29.25
C ARG A 13 -1.30 9.28 -29.18
N ASP A 14 -1.46 10.34 -28.38
CA ASP A 14 -0.30 10.93 -27.73
C ASP A 14 0.21 9.87 -26.74
N ALA A 15 1.09 8.99 -27.22
CA ALA A 15 1.93 8.19 -26.36
C ALA A 15 2.84 9.19 -25.63
N VAL A 16 2.33 9.73 -24.52
CA VAL A 16 3.10 10.59 -23.64
C VAL A 16 4.29 9.77 -23.18
N TYR A 17 5.48 10.16 -23.61
CA TYR A 17 6.70 9.53 -23.13
C TYR A 17 6.79 9.75 -21.62
N VAL A 18 6.59 8.68 -20.86
CA VAL A 18 6.85 8.67 -19.42
C VAL A 18 8.30 8.23 -19.26
N PRO A 19 9.24 9.13 -18.91
CA PRO A 19 10.61 8.73 -18.70
C PRO A 19 10.66 7.66 -17.59
N PRO A 20 11.50 6.62 -17.75
CA PRO A 20 11.64 5.62 -16.72
C PRO A 20 12.21 6.26 -15.45
N ARG A 21 11.65 5.88 -14.30
CA ARG A 21 12.15 6.31 -12.98
C ARG A 21 13.64 6.04 -12.83
N SER A 22 14.34 6.93 -12.14
CA SER A 22 15.77 6.81 -11.86
C SER A 22 16.07 5.60 -10.97
N TYR A 23 17.33 5.16 -10.96
CA TYR A 23 17.76 4.08 -10.05
C TYR A 23 17.53 4.45 -8.58
N GLN A 24 17.78 5.71 -8.20
CA GLN A 24 17.56 6.19 -6.84
C GLN A 24 16.10 6.14 -6.44
N GLU A 25 15.19 6.64 -7.28
CA GLU A 25 13.74 6.58 -7.03
C GLU A 25 13.27 5.13 -6.83
N ARG A 26 13.74 4.21 -7.68
CA ARG A 26 13.42 2.78 -7.51
C ARG A 26 13.99 2.17 -6.24
N MET A 27 15.12 2.67 -5.76
CA MET A 27 15.75 2.20 -4.51
C MET A 27 15.11 2.82 -3.27
N GLU A 28 14.59 4.04 -3.37
CA GLU A 28 13.80 4.70 -2.34
C GLU A 28 12.44 4.03 -2.17
N ASP A 29 11.72 3.76 -3.26
CA ASP A 29 10.46 2.99 -3.25
C ASP A 29 10.63 1.60 -2.59
N ARG A 30 11.81 0.99 -2.74
CA ARG A 30 12.15 -0.30 -2.10
C ARG A 30 12.48 -0.20 -0.61
N LYS A 31 12.82 1.00 -0.12
CA LYS A 31 13.12 1.24 1.30
C LYS A 31 11.85 1.57 2.10
N THR A 32 10.75 1.89 1.44
CA THR A 32 9.56 2.51 2.03
C THR A 32 8.28 1.69 1.83
N GLY A 33 8.38 0.36 1.78
CA GLY A 33 7.20 -0.49 1.92
C GLY A 33 6.88 -0.70 3.40
N LEU A 34 5.87 -0.02 3.94
CA LEU A 34 5.24 -0.43 5.20
C LEU A 34 4.21 -1.50 4.86
N GLY A 35 4.36 -2.70 5.41
CA GLY A 35 3.30 -3.70 5.46
C GLY A 35 2.71 -3.79 6.86
N PHE A 36 1.63 -4.52 7.00
CA PHE A 36 0.97 -4.74 8.27
C PHE A 36 0.66 -6.23 8.45
N LEU A 37 0.90 -6.76 9.63
CA LEU A 37 0.52 -8.11 10.01
C LEU A 37 -0.55 -8.02 11.09
N ILE A 38 -1.66 -8.73 10.90
CA ILE A 38 -2.66 -8.94 11.93
C ILE A 38 -2.32 -10.25 12.62
N LEU A 39 -2.06 -10.18 13.92
CA LEU A 39 -1.80 -11.31 14.80
C LEU A 39 -3.06 -11.60 15.63
N ASP A 40 -3.34 -12.88 15.84
CA ASP A 40 -4.38 -13.30 16.79
C ASP A 40 -3.95 -13.13 18.25
N ALA A 41 -4.84 -13.45 19.19
CA ALA A 41 -4.57 -13.34 20.63
C ALA A 41 -3.44 -14.28 21.12
N GLN A 42 -3.08 -15.29 20.32
CA GLN A 42 -1.99 -16.23 20.57
C GLN A 42 -0.67 -15.77 19.91
N GLY A 43 -0.70 -14.66 19.17
CA GLY A 43 0.46 -14.11 18.46
C GLY A 43 0.73 -14.74 17.09
N SER A 44 -0.21 -15.52 16.55
CA SER A 44 -0.06 -16.15 15.23
C SER A 44 -0.54 -15.22 14.12
N PRO A 45 0.19 -15.10 13.00
CA PRO A 45 -0.22 -14.25 11.89
C PRO A 45 -1.46 -14.82 11.19
N THR A 46 -2.53 -14.04 11.17
CA THR A 46 -3.78 -14.39 10.49
C THR A 46 -3.91 -13.71 9.13
N VAL A 47 -3.50 -12.45 9.02
CA VAL A 47 -3.59 -11.67 7.77
C VAL A 47 -2.32 -10.85 7.57
N SER A 48 -1.84 -10.80 6.33
CA SER A 48 -0.77 -9.91 5.89
C SER A 48 -1.35 -8.88 4.92
N CYS A 49 -1.10 -7.61 5.19
CA CYS A 49 -1.60 -6.48 4.42
C CYS A 49 -0.47 -5.59 3.92
N ASP A 50 -0.73 -4.95 2.78
CA ASP A 50 0.20 -4.05 2.10
C ASP A 50 -0.06 -2.59 2.44
N ASP A 51 -1.29 -2.26 2.84
CA ASP A 51 -1.74 -0.91 3.17
C ASP A 51 -2.84 -0.93 4.25
N ILE A 52 -3.26 0.25 4.71
CA ILE A 52 -4.32 0.40 5.71
C ILE A 52 -5.69 0.00 5.15
N ALA A 53 -5.91 0.16 3.84
CA ALA A 53 -7.16 -0.24 3.19
C ALA A 53 -7.39 -1.75 3.36
N CYS A 54 -6.37 -2.58 3.14
CA CYS A 54 -6.43 -4.03 3.39
C CYS A 54 -6.78 -4.38 4.84
N ILE A 55 -6.28 -3.61 5.82
CA ILE A 55 -6.61 -3.82 7.23
C ILE A 55 -8.10 -3.59 7.48
N VAL A 56 -8.65 -2.51 6.94
CA VAL A 56 -10.06 -2.15 7.11
C VAL A 56 -10.97 -3.12 6.36
N GLU A 57 -10.55 -3.65 5.20
CA GLU A 57 -11.26 -4.74 4.54
C GLU A 57 -11.28 -6.02 5.39
N ALA A 58 -10.17 -6.36 6.04
CA ALA A 58 -10.08 -7.52 6.93
C ALA A 58 -10.84 -7.32 8.26
N ARG A 59 -10.94 -6.07 8.74
CA ARG A 59 -11.57 -5.68 10.00
C ARG A 59 -12.39 -4.39 9.80
N PRO A 60 -13.59 -4.49 9.21
CA PRO A 60 -14.41 -3.32 8.84
C PRO A 60 -14.95 -2.53 10.04
N THR A 61 -14.75 -3.04 11.25
CA THR A 61 -15.06 -2.33 12.49
C THR A 61 -14.04 -1.24 12.83
N LEU A 62 -12.87 -1.24 12.20
CA LEU A 62 -11.83 -0.23 12.40
C LEU A 62 -12.06 0.99 11.52
N SER A 63 -11.80 2.17 12.05
CA SER A 63 -11.80 3.38 11.23
C SER A 63 -10.45 3.59 10.56
N THR A 64 -10.47 3.97 9.28
CA THR A 64 -9.25 4.32 8.53
C THR A 64 -8.49 5.46 9.19
N ALA A 65 -9.22 6.50 9.64
CA ALA A 65 -8.64 7.70 10.23
C ALA A 65 -7.87 7.41 11.53
N GLU A 66 -8.35 6.50 12.38
CA GLU A 66 -7.63 6.12 13.61
C GLU A 66 -6.35 5.36 13.29
N LEU A 67 -6.39 4.42 12.35
CA LEU A 67 -5.21 3.66 11.93
C LEU A 67 -4.18 4.58 11.29
N GLU A 68 -4.60 5.48 10.40
CA GLU A 68 -3.73 6.48 9.78
C GLU A 68 -3.09 7.39 10.83
N ALA A 69 -3.87 7.93 11.77
CA ALA A 69 -3.34 8.79 12.83
C ALA A 69 -2.36 8.05 13.76
N HIS A 70 -2.62 6.77 14.06
CA HIS A 70 -1.75 5.95 14.89
C HIS A 70 -0.42 5.66 14.19
N PHE A 71 -0.46 5.18 12.95
CA PHE A 71 0.74 4.80 12.21
C PHE A 71 1.48 5.99 11.57
N ALA A 72 0.88 7.18 11.52
CA ALA A 72 1.55 8.40 11.08
C ALA A 72 2.74 8.79 11.97
N ASN A 73 2.66 8.47 13.27
CA ASN A 73 3.65 8.90 14.27
C ASN A 73 4.69 7.83 14.62
N GLY A 74 4.57 6.60 14.11
CA GLY A 74 5.51 5.54 14.45
C GLY A 74 5.13 4.15 13.95
N GLN A 75 5.99 3.18 14.26
CA GLN A 75 5.83 1.76 13.94
C GLN A 75 5.35 0.96 15.16
N GLU A 76 4.57 1.57 16.04
CA GLU A 76 4.06 0.88 17.22
C GLU A 76 2.92 -0.07 16.83
N ALA A 77 2.81 -1.18 17.55
CA ALA A 77 1.74 -2.15 17.32
C ALA A 77 0.41 -1.60 17.83
N PHE A 78 -0.66 -1.77 17.06
CA PHE A 78 -2.01 -1.36 17.43
C PHE A 78 -2.77 -2.55 18.02
N ALA A 79 -3.12 -2.48 19.30
CA ALA A 79 -3.87 -3.52 19.99
C ALA A 79 -5.39 -3.34 19.78
N LEU A 80 -6.05 -4.42 19.38
CA LEU A 80 -7.50 -4.48 19.23
C LEU A 80 -8.14 -4.95 20.54
N PRO A 81 -9.40 -4.55 20.83
CA PRO A 81 -10.12 -4.96 22.03
C PRO A 81 -10.37 -6.47 22.12
N ASN A 82 -10.28 -7.18 20.99
CA ASN A 82 -10.45 -8.63 20.90
C ASN A 82 -9.17 -9.42 21.27
N GLY A 83 -8.07 -8.72 21.60
CA GLY A 83 -6.77 -9.34 21.86
C GLY A 83 -5.90 -9.53 20.61
N GLU A 84 -6.42 -9.22 19.42
CA GLU A 84 -5.64 -9.17 18.18
C GLU A 84 -4.67 -7.98 18.18
N VAL A 85 -3.57 -8.09 17.43
CA VAL A 85 -2.56 -7.04 17.35
C VAL A 85 -2.20 -6.79 15.90
N ILE A 86 -2.24 -5.52 15.48
CA ILE A 86 -1.78 -5.10 14.17
C ILE A 86 -0.33 -4.61 14.32
N GLN A 87 0.60 -5.36 13.78
CA GLN A 87 2.02 -5.05 13.82
C GLN A 87 2.48 -4.48 12.46
N PRO A 88 3.01 -3.26 12.42
CA PRO A 88 3.63 -2.74 11.21
C PRO A 88 4.95 -3.48 10.96
N ILE A 89 5.18 -3.89 9.73
CA ILE A 89 6.41 -4.53 9.27
C ILE A 89 7.08 -3.66 8.23
N SER A 90 8.37 -3.41 8.42
CA SER A 90 9.16 -2.74 7.40
C SER A 90 9.59 -3.73 6.33
N ARG A 91 9.19 -3.49 5.08
CA ARG A 91 9.64 -4.25 3.90
C ARG A 91 11.00 -3.73 3.43
N VAL A 92 11.97 -3.56 4.31
CA VAL A 92 13.33 -3.31 3.84
C VAL A 92 13.81 -4.58 3.16
N LYS A 93 14.05 -4.52 1.85
CA LYS A 93 14.87 -5.54 1.19
C LYS A 93 16.27 -5.42 1.82
N ARG A 94 16.66 -6.38 2.69
CA ARG A 94 18.04 -6.48 3.17
C ARG A 94 18.93 -6.45 1.92
N SER A 95 19.74 -5.40 1.77
CA SER A 95 20.85 -5.43 0.83
C SER A 95 21.79 -6.53 1.36
N ALA A 96 21.86 -7.63 0.64
CA ALA A 96 22.91 -8.63 0.82
C ALA A 96 24.27 -8.01 0.53
#